data_AF-A0A5K1C8P6-F1
#
_entry.id   AF-A0A5K1C8P6-F1
#
_cell.length_a   1.000
_cell.length_b   1.000
_cell.length_c   1.000
_cell.angle_alpha   90.00
_cell.angle_beta   90.00
_cell.angle_gamma   90.00
#
_symmetry.space_group_name_H-M   'P 1'
#
loop_
_entity.id
_entity.type
_entity.pdbx_description
1 polymer ?
#
loop_
_entity_poly.entity_id
_entity_poly.type
_entity_poly.pdbx_seq_one_letter_code
_entity_poly.pdbx_strand_id
1 'polypeptide(L)' 'VDEHLIEKILDPAYLDGEAKVFSDLQGILRSASTSTRAWVGEAGGAYNSGRNLVTNS' A
#
# COMPACT_ATOMS: atom_id res chain seq x y z
N VAL A 1 0.96 -15.03 -8.49
CA VAL A 1 1.55 -14.51 -7.23
C VAL A 1 2.75 -13.66 -7.61
N ASP A 2 3.11 -12.64 -6.85
CA ASP A 2 4.31 -11.83 -7.16
C ASP A 2 5.57 -12.66 -6.84
N GLU A 3 6.39 -12.95 -7.86
CA GLU A 3 7.61 -13.73 -7.70
C GLU A 3 8.75 -12.93 -7.06
N HIS A 4 8.71 -11.60 -7.18
CA HIS A 4 9.69 -10.67 -6.63
C HIS A 4 9.29 -10.14 -5.25
N LEU A 5 8.28 -10.74 -4.60
CA LEU A 5 7.74 -10.23 -3.34
C LEU A 5 8.82 -10.13 -2.25
N ILE A 6 9.67 -11.14 -2.12
CA ILE A 6 10.72 -11.14 -1.08
C ILE A 6 11.72 -10.02 -1.31
N GLU A 7 12.09 -9.75 -2.56
CA GLU A 7 13.02 -8.68 -2.91
C GLU A 7 12.40 -7.31 -2.59
N LYS A 8 11.13 -7.12 -2.97
CA LYS A 8 10.37 -5.90 -2.74
C LYS A 8 10.17 -5.56 -1.27
N ILE A 9 9.78 -6.53 -0.43
CA ILE A 9 9.55 -6.27 1.01
C ILE A 9 10.84 -5.95 1.78
N LEU A 10 12.00 -6.26 1.21
CA LEU A 10 13.31 -5.98 1.78
C LEU A 10 13.98 -4.74 1.16
N ASP A 11 13.38 -4.13 0.13
CA ASP A 11 13.91 -2.95 -0.56
C ASP A 11 13.27 -1.67 -0.01
N PRO A 12 14.01 -0.82 0.74
CA PRO A 12 13.48 0.44 1.26
C PRO A 12 13.01 1.40 0.17
N ALA A 13 13.68 1.43 -0.98
CA ALA A 13 13.30 2.31 -2.08
C ALA A 13 11.96 1.88 -2.71
N TYR A 14 11.67 0.58 -2.72
CA TYR A 14 10.35 0.07 -3.09
C TYR A 14 9.29 0.48 -2.06
N LEU A 15 9.56 0.30 -0.77
CA LEU A 15 8.62 0.61 0.31
C LEU A 15 8.30 2.12 0.42
N ASP A 16 9.25 3.00 0.12
CA ASP A 16 9.03 4.45 0.07
C ASP A 16 7.96 4.87 -0.96
N GLY A 17 7.69 4.03 -1.95
CA GLY A 17 6.64 4.24 -2.96
C GLY A 17 5.24 4.39 -2.37
N GLU A 18 4.96 3.76 -1.22
CA GLU A 18 3.65 3.80 -0.55
C GLU A 18 3.25 5.22 -0.12
N ALA A 19 4.22 6.08 0.20
CA ALA A 19 3.96 7.48 0.56
C ALA A 19 3.27 8.25 -0.58
N LYS A 20 3.52 7.87 -1.84
CA LYS A 20 2.89 8.49 -3.00
C LYS A 20 1.38 8.23 -3.03
N VAL A 21 0.95 7.00 -2.69
CA VAL A 21 -0.47 6.62 -2.68
C VAL A 21 -1.27 7.53 -1.74
N PHE A 22 -0.77 7.75 -0.52
CA PHE A 22 -1.42 8.64 0.45
C PHE A 22 -1.36 10.12 0.06
N SER A 23 -0.25 10.54 -0.57
CA SER A 23 -0.10 11.91 -1.06
C SER A 23 -1.09 12.22 -2.18
N ASP A 24 -1.26 11.28 -3.12
CA ASP A 24 -2.23 11.39 -4.21
C ASP A 24 -3.67 11.41 -3.66
N LEU A 25 -4.00 10.51 -2.71
CA LEU A 25 -5.30 10.51 -2.04
C LEU A 25 -5.58 11.83 -1.32
N GLN A 26 -4.59 12.38 -0.62
CA GLN A 26 -4.72 13.69 0.01
C GLN A 26 -4.99 14.79 -1.03
N GLY A 27 -4.35 14.73 -2.19
CA GLY A 27 -4.62 15.63 -3.32
C GLY A 27 -6.08 15.55 -3.78
N ILE A 28 -6.62 14.34 -3.93
CA ILE A 28 -8.04 14.11 -4.29
C ILE A 28 -8.96 14.72 -3.24
N LEU A 29 -8.73 14.46 -1.95
CA LEU A 29 -9.55 15.00 -0.86
C LEU A 29 -9.55 16.53 -0.82
N ARG A 30 -8.39 17.17 -1.09
CA ARG A 30 -8.29 18.64 -1.17
C ARG A 30 -9.04 19.23 -2.36
N SER A 31 -9.19 18.45 -3.44
CA SER A 31 -9.92 18.86 -4.64
C SER A 31 -11.43 18.64 -4.55
N ALA A 32 -11.89 17.87 -3.57
CA ALA A 32 -13.31 17.61 -3.35
C ALA A 32 -14.03 18.89 -2.88
N SER A 33 -15.26 19.11 -3.36
CA SER A 33 -16.09 20.24 -2.95
C SER A 33 -16.68 20.10 -1.55
N THR A 34 -16.66 18.89 -0.98
CA THR A 34 -17.17 18.59 0.36
C THR A 34 -16.04 18.25 1.32
N SER A 35 -16.19 18.66 2.58
CA SER A 35 -15.28 18.25 3.64
C SER A 35 -15.43 16.75 3.93
N THR A 36 -14.45 15.96 3.49
CA THR A 36 -14.46 14.50 3.64
C THR A 36 -13.14 14.02 4.26
N ARG A 37 -13.21 12.98 5.10
CA ARG A 37 -12.05 12.31 5.72
C ARG A 37 -11.89 10.92 5.13
N ALA A 38 -10.67 10.56 4.76
CA ALA A 38 -10.36 9.20 4.33
C ALA A 38 -9.92 8.32 5.52
N TRP A 39 -10.21 7.03 5.40
CA TRP A 39 -9.81 5.98 6.32
C TRP A 39 -9.25 4.82 5.50
N VAL A 40 -8.21 4.17 6.00
CA VAL A 40 -7.71 2.92 5.42
C VAL A 40 -8.56 1.78 5.99
N GLY A 41 -9.38 1.15 5.15
CA GLY A 41 -10.24 0.04 5.56
C GLY A 41 -9.54 -1.33 5.58
N GLU A 42 -8.48 -1.48 4.78
CA GLU A 42 -7.66 -2.67 4.70
C GLU A 42 -6.22 -2.25 4.37
N ALA A 43 -5.26 -2.91 5.00
CA ALA A 43 -3.85 -2.81 4.67
C ALA A 43 -3.20 -4.17 4.90
N GLY A 44 -2.19 -4.50 4.10
CA GLY A 44 -1.45 -5.75 4.20
C GLY A 44 -0.18 -5.68 3.38
N GLY A 45 0.80 -6.52 3.72
CA GLY A 45 2.11 -6.51 3.04
C GLY A 45 2.13 -7.18 1.66
N ALA A 46 1.13 -7.99 1.33
CA ALA A 46 1.05 -8.68 0.06
C ALA A 46 -0.40 -8.96 -0.36
N TYR A 47 -0.74 -8.57 -1.59
CA TYR A 47 -2.03 -8.83 -2.22
C TYR A 47 -2.27 -10.34 -2.45
N ASN A 48 -3.52 -10.73 -2.68
CA ASN A 48 -3.96 -12.09 -3.02
C ASN A 48 -3.79 -13.09 -1.85
N SER A 49 -4.27 -12.70 -0.67
CA SER A 49 -4.22 -13.48 0.58
C SER A 49 -2.82 -13.73 1.12
N GLY A 50 -1.85 -12.89 0.72
CA GLY A 50 -0.45 -13.04 1.07
C GLY A 50 0.31 -14.00 0.17
N ARG A 51 1.45 -14.51 0.65
CA ARG A 51 2.31 -15.46 -0.08
C ARG A 51 2.81 -16.54 0.86
N ASN A 52 2.75 -17.79 0.39
CA ASN A 52 3.29 -18.92 1.13
C ASN A 52 4.76 -18.67 1.49
N LEU A 53 5.16 -18.96 2.73
CA LEU A 53 6.51 -18.72 3.28
C LEU A 53 6.90 -17.24 3.44
N VAL A 54 5.95 -16.31 3.30
CA VAL A 54 6.15 -14.88 3.59
C VAL A 54 5.16 -14.42 4.65
N THR A 55 3.87 -14.68 4.45
CA THR A 55 2.79 -14.26 5.37
C THR A 55 2.24 -15.41 6.22
N ASN A 56 2.65 -16.64 5.95
CA ASN A 56 2.32 -17.85 6.72
C ASN A 56 3.56 -18.76 6.87
N SER A 57 3.47 -19.76 7.74
CA SER A 57 4.55 -20.70 8.09
C SER A 57 4.10 -22.15 7.97
#